data_AF-A0A6B8JBI4-F1
#
_entry.id   AF-A0A6B8JBI4-F1
#
_cell.length_a   1.000
_cell.length_b   1.000
_cell.length_c   1.000
_cell.angle_alpha   90.00
_cell.angle_beta   90.00
_cell.angle_gamma   90.00
#
_symmetry.space_group_name_H-M   'P 1'
#
loop_
_entity.id
_entity.type
_entity.pdbx_description
1 polymer ?
#
loop_
_entity_poly.entity_id
_entity_poly.type
_entity_poly.pdbx_seq_one_letter_code
_entity_poly.pdbx_strand_id
1 'polypeptide(L)'
;MSTRPLFPQLHALIGDAANLLPADVAERVEVLLDDPKDLLPALLARMDGRDAADGQPLDVQGASPAQAAMMAGLSRTLAGLHTLIQLLHAAELAREQGGARQQLNPDVVDGLLLGARELARYARLQLE
;
A
#
# COMPACT_ATOMS: atom_id res chain seq x y z
N MET A 1 11.85 -32.51 12.27
CA MET A 1 12.46 -31.46 13.12
C MET A 1 12.00 -30.13 12.55
N SER A 2 11.37 -29.27 13.34
CA SER A 2 10.85 -27.99 12.83
C SER A 2 12.00 -26.99 12.74
N THR A 3 12.48 -26.71 11.53
CA THR A 3 13.49 -25.66 11.28
C THR A 3 12.82 -24.31 11.45
N ARG A 4 13.25 -23.56 12.48
CA ARG A 4 12.75 -22.21 12.72
C ARG A 4 13.18 -21.30 11.56
N PRO A 5 12.28 -20.49 10.97
CA PRO A 5 12.63 -19.55 9.91
C PRO A 5 13.65 -18.53 10.42
N LEU A 6 14.60 -18.15 9.57
CA LEU A 6 15.68 -17.21 9.89
C LEU A 6 15.14 -15.79 10.16
N PHE A 7 14.06 -15.42 9.47
CA PHE A 7 13.34 -14.15 9.59
C PHE A 7 11.86 -14.46 9.92
N PRO A 8 11.52 -14.74 11.19
CA PRO A 8 10.20 -15.22 11.56
C PRO A 8 9.06 -14.25 11.24
N GLN A 9 9.25 -12.94 11.41
CA GLN A 9 8.20 -11.94 11.17
C GLN A 9 7.98 -11.74 9.66
N LEU A 10 9.07 -11.67 8.89
CA LEU A 10 9.03 -11.60 7.43
C LEU A 10 8.43 -12.87 6.82
N HIS A 11 8.79 -14.04 7.33
CA HIS A 11 8.21 -15.31 6.90
C HIS A 11 6.72 -15.41 7.26
N ALA A 12 6.28 -14.86 8.40
CA ALA A 12 4.86 -14.75 8.71
C ALA A 12 4.11 -13.84 7.73
N LEU A 13 4.77 -12.81 7.19
CA LEU A 13 4.18 -11.85 6.25
C LEU A 13 4.09 -12.38 4.81
N ILE A 14 5.17 -12.96 4.28
CA ILE A 14 5.29 -13.34 2.85
C ILE A 14 5.64 -14.82 2.63
N GLY A 15 5.67 -15.64 3.68
CA GLY A 15 5.94 -17.07 3.59
C GLY A 15 7.33 -17.38 3.02
N ASP A 16 7.40 -18.40 2.17
CA ASP A 16 8.64 -18.85 1.54
C ASP A 16 9.24 -17.82 0.56
N ALA A 17 8.46 -16.82 0.13
CA ALA A 17 8.97 -15.75 -0.72
C ALA A 17 10.05 -14.91 -0.02
N ALA A 18 10.12 -14.95 1.32
CA ALA A 18 11.21 -14.35 2.09
C ALA A 18 12.60 -14.86 1.66
N ASN A 19 12.69 -16.10 1.17
CA ASN A 19 13.95 -16.70 0.72
C ASN A 19 14.44 -16.14 -0.63
N LEU A 20 13.61 -15.37 -1.34
CA LEU A 20 13.96 -14.73 -2.61
C LEU A 20 14.63 -13.36 -2.39
N LEU A 21 14.60 -12.83 -1.17
CA LEU A 21 15.17 -11.53 -0.86
C LEU A 21 16.67 -11.65 -0.56
N PRO A 22 17.49 -10.66 -0.99
CA PRO A 22 18.85 -10.51 -0.49
C PRO A 22 18.86 -10.46 1.05
N ALA A 23 19.85 -11.10 1.68
CA ALA A 23 19.89 -11.27 3.13
C ALA A 23 19.88 -9.93 3.89
N ASP A 24 20.55 -8.91 3.35
CA ASP A 24 20.60 -7.55 3.90
C ASP A 24 19.23 -6.84 3.84
N VAL A 25 18.44 -7.10 2.79
CA VAL A 25 17.07 -6.59 2.67
C VAL A 25 16.15 -7.31 3.65
N ALA A 26 16.25 -8.65 3.72
CA ALA A 26 15.44 -9.45 4.61
C ALA A 26 15.67 -9.10 6.09
N GLU A 27 16.93 -8.91 6.50
CA GLU A 27 17.31 -8.50 7.86
C GLU A 27 16.76 -7.12 8.21
N ARG A 28 16.90 -6.13 7.32
CA ARG A 28 16.36 -4.79 7.55
C ARG A 28 14.83 -4.78 7.72
N VAL A 29 14.12 -5.58 6.93
CA VAL A 29 12.66 -5.67 7.02
C VAL A 29 12.25 -6.42 8.28
N GLU A 30 12.97 -7.49 8.66
CA GLU A 30 12.72 -8.23 9.90
C GLU A 30 12.81 -7.30 11.13
N VAL A 31 13.86 -6.48 11.21
CA VAL A 31 14.03 -5.49 12.31
C VAL A 31 12.87 -4.49 12.36
N LEU A 32 12.37 -4.04 11.21
CA LEU A 32 11.21 -3.15 11.14
C LEU A 32 9.92 -3.83 11.63
N LEU A 33 9.76 -5.13 11.35
CA LEU A 33 8.59 -5.92 11.74
C LEU A 33 8.62 -6.37 13.22
N ASP A 34 9.81 -6.45 13.84
CA ASP A 34 9.98 -6.88 15.23
C ASP A 34 9.51 -5.82 16.24
N ASP A 35 9.71 -4.52 15.95
CA ASP A 35 9.23 -3.42 16.80
C ASP A 35 8.48 -2.33 16.00
N PRO A 36 7.19 -2.55 15.65
CA PRO A 36 6.42 -1.63 14.83
C PRO A 36 5.96 -0.36 15.56
N LYS A 37 6.52 -0.04 16.74
CA LYS A 37 6.08 1.07 17.61
C LYS A 37 5.99 2.42 16.90
N ASP A 38 6.84 2.65 15.91
CA ASP A 38 6.84 3.88 15.11
C ASP A 38 6.08 3.74 13.78
N LEU A 39 5.72 2.52 13.39
CA LEU A 39 5.12 2.25 12.08
C LEU A 39 3.67 2.72 12.02
N LEU A 40 2.87 2.47 13.07
CA LEU A 40 1.48 2.95 13.10
C LEU A 40 1.42 4.49 13.17
N PRO A 41 2.14 5.19 14.08
CA PRO A 41 2.18 6.65 14.06
C PRO A 41 2.71 7.23 12.75
N ALA A 42 3.74 6.63 12.13
CA ALA A 42 4.26 7.09 10.84
C ALA A 42 3.25 6.85 9.70
N LEU A 43 2.53 5.73 9.70
CA LEU A 43 1.45 5.46 8.76
C LEU A 43 0.29 6.44 8.96
N LEU A 44 -0.11 6.71 10.21
CA LEU A 44 -1.17 7.66 10.53
C LEU A 44 -0.76 9.10 10.14
N ALA A 45 0.46 9.53 10.44
CA ALA A 45 1.00 10.81 9.98
C ALA A 45 1.04 10.89 8.45
N ARG A 46 1.45 9.80 7.78
CA ARG A 46 1.33 9.69 6.32
C ARG A 46 -0.11 9.72 5.87
N MET A 47 -1.09 9.27 6.66
CA MET A 47 -2.53 9.28 6.35
C MET A 47 -3.23 10.61 6.69
N ASP A 48 -2.65 11.48 7.52
CA ASP A 48 -3.20 12.78 7.97
C ASP A 48 -3.44 13.81 6.83
N GLY A 49 -3.17 13.44 5.57
CA GLY A 49 -3.74 14.10 4.40
C GLY A 49 -3.05 15.35 3.91
N ARG A 50 -1.99 15.80 4.60
CA ARG A 50 -1.29 17.07 4.25
C ARG A 50 -0.24 16.92 3.16
N ASP A 51 0.27 15.71 2.98
CA ASP A 51 1.37 15.43 2.04
C ASP A 51 0.86 14.73 0.77
N ALA A 52 1.60 14.89 -0.32
CA ALA A 52 1.39 14.19 -1.57
C ALA A 52 1.67 12.67 -1.41
N ALA A 53 1.53 11.91 -2.50
CA ALA A 53 1.67 10.45 -2.48
C ALA A 53 3.04 9.94 -2.00
N ASP A 54 4.09 10.75 -2.18
CA ASP A 54 5.46 10.48 -1.71
C ASP A 54 5.66 10.79 -0.21
N GLY A 55 4.64 11.33 0.46
CA GLY A 55 4.72 11.76 1.85
C GLY A 55 5.48 13.08 2.03
N GLN A 56 5.64 13.88 0.97
CA GLN A 56 6.18 15.23 1.04
C GLN A 56 5.10 16.30 0.84
N PRO A 57 5.25 17.49 1.44
CA PRO A 57 4.39 18.63 1.14
C PRO A 57 4.49 18.98 -0.35
N LEU A 58 3.35 19.27 -0.98
CA LEU A 58 3.36 19.72 -2.36
C LEU A 58 3.63 21.22 -2.43
N ASP A 59 4.84 21.63 -2.81
CA ASP A 59 5.16 23.03 -3.07
C ASP A 59 4.86 23.38 -4.53
N VAL A 60 3.78 24.13 -4.74
CA VAL A 60 3.36 24.58 -6.07
C VAL A 60 3.49 26.10 -6.11
N GLN A 61 4.43 26.61 -6.91
CA GLN A 61 4.65 28.04 -7.02
C GLN A 61 3.36 28.78 -7.40
N GLY A 62 2.98 29.74 -6.56
CA GLY A 62 1.78 30.57 -6.77
C GLY A 62 0.46 29.95 -6.29
N ALA A 63 0.46 28.72 -5.77
CA ALA A 63 -0.73 28.13 -5.15
C ALA A 63 -0.93 28.64 -3.72
N SER A 64 -2.19 28.85 -3.34
CA SER A 64 -2.53 29.09 -1.93
C SER A 64 -2.32 27.82 -1.10
N PRO A 65 -2.13 27.91 0.24
CA PRO A 65 -2.02 26.73 1.10
C PRO A 65 -3.19 25.75 0.96
N ALA A 66 -4.40 26.25 0.72
CA ALA A 66 -5.59 25.42 0.49
C ALA A 66 -5.52 24.68 -0.86
N GLN A 67 -5.02 25.33 -1.91
CA GLN A 67 -4.82 24.70 -3.23
C GLN A 67 -3.70 23.65 -3.17
N ALA A 68 -2.59 23.94 -2.49
CA ALA A 68 -1.51 22.98 -2.29
C ALA A 68 -2.00 21.73 -1.54
N ALA A 69 -2.78 21.90 -0.46
CA ALA A 69 -3.38 20.80 0.29
C ALA A 69 -4.37 19.97 -0.55
N MET A 70 -5.23 20.61 -1.35
CA MET A 70 -6.13 19.93 -2.28
C MET A 70 -5.35 19.11 -3.32
N MET A 71 -4.32 19.69 -3.93
CA MET A 71 -3.49 18.99 -4.92
C MET A 71 -2.72 17.81 -4.29
N ALA A 72 -2.21 17.97 -3.07
CA ALA A 72 -1.59 16.88 -2.32
C ALA A 72 -2.58 15.74 -2.03
N GLY A 73 -3.80 16.09 -1.60
CA GLY A 73 -4.89 15.13 -1.38
C GLY A 73 -5.30 14.39 -2.66
N LEU A 74 -5.41 15.09 -3.78
CA LEU A 74 -5.67 14.50 -5.10
C LEU A 74 -4.55 13.57 -5.56
N SER A 75 -3.29 14.00 -5.47
CA SER A 75 -2.12 13.19 -5.79
C SER A 75 -2.13 11.86 -5.04
N ARG A 76 -2.38 11.92 -3.73
CA ARG A 76 -2.49 10.75 -2.87
C ARG A 76 -3.67 9.85 -3.26
N THR A 77 -4.83 10.42 -3.50
CA THR A 77 -6.04 9.67 -3.87
C THR A 77 -5.84 8.92 -5.18
N LEU A 78 -5.20 9.56 -6.17
CA LEU A 78 -4.85 8.95 -7.45
C LEU A 78 -3.80 7.85 -7.29
N ALA A 79 -2.79 8.05 -6.44
CA ALA A 79 -1.80 7.01 -6.14
C ALA A 79 -2.43 5.79 -5.45
N GLY A 80 -3.34 6.01 -4.50
CA GLY A 80 -4.12 4.94 -3.87
C GLY A 80 -4.96 4.16 -4.88
N LEU A 81 -5.68 4.88 -5.76
CA LEU A 81 -6.47 4.26 -6.83
C LEU A 81 -5.59 3.45 -7.79
N HIS A 82 -4.44 4.00 -8.20
CA HIS A 82 -3.48 3.31 -9.05
C HIS A 82 -3.01 2.00 -8.39
N THR A 83 -2.70 2.03 -7.10
CA THR A 83 -2.25 0.87 -6.33
C THR A 83 -3.32 -0.23 -6.30
N LEU A 84 -4.58 0.14 -6.05
CA LEU A 84 -5.69 -0.81 -6.06
C LEU A 84 -5.89 -1.45 -7.45
N ILE A 85 -5.74 -0.67 -8.52
CA ILE A 85 -5.80 -1.20 -9.89
C ILE A 85 -4.67 -2.21 -10.13
N GLN A 86 -3.43 -1.91 -9.71
CA GLN A 86 -2.31 -2.84 -9.84
C GLN A 86 -2.55 -4.13 -9.05
N LEU A 87 -3.07 -4.04 -7.82
CA LEU A 87 -3.38 -5.22 -7.00
C LEU A 87 -4.47 -6.09 -7.62
N LEU A 88 -5.54 -5.48 -8.11
CA LEU A 88 -6.61 -6.18 -8.83
C LEU A 88 -6.07 -6.85 -10.10
N HIS A 89 -5.20 -6.18 -10.85
CA HIS A 89 -4.57 -6.74 -12.04
C HIS A 89 -3.63 -7.91 -11.70
N ALA A 90 -2.81 -7.78 -10.65
CA ALA A 90 -1.93 -8.85 -10.19
C ALA A 90 -2.72 -10.06 -9.68
N ALA A 91 -3.83 -9.84 -8.98
CA ALA A 91 -4.73 -10.89 -8.55
C ALA A 91 -5.34 -11.65 -9.73
N GLU A 92 -5.73 -10.93 -10.78
CA GLU A 92 -6.24 -11.51 -12.02
C GLU A 92 -5.17 -12.33 -12.75
N LEU A 93 -3.96 -11.80 -12.86
CA LEU A 93 -2.84 -12.51 -13.47
C LEU A 93 -2.50 -13.79 -12.69
N ALA A 94 -2.49 -13.73 -11.36
CA ALA A 94 -2.28 -14.90 -10.50
C ALA A 94 -3.40 -15.93 -10.66
N ARG A 95 -4.65 -15.49 -10.83
CA ARG A 95 -5.81 -16.35 -11.11
C ARG A 95 -5.64 -17.10 -12.45
N GLU A 96 -5.18 -16.41 -13.49
CA GLU A 96 -4.95 -17.00 -14.82
C GLU A 96 -3.78 -17.99 -14.83
N GLN A 97 -2.68 -17.68 -14.14
CA GLN A 97 -1.45 -18.48 -14.17
C GLN A 97 -1.42 -19.62 -13.14
N GLY A 98 -2.13 -19.46 -12.03
CA GLY A 98 -1.90 -20.18 -10.78
C GLY A 98 -2.91 -21.24 -10.37
N GLY A 99 -4.06 -21.31 -11.05
CA GLY A 99 -5.16 -22.19 -10.70
C GLY A 99 -5.90 -21.80 -9.40
N ALA A 100 -6.90 -22.59 -9.00
CA ALA A 100 -7.88 -22.24 -7.96
C ALA A 100 -7.32 -21.94 -6.56
N ARG A 101 -6.06 -22.30 -6.28
CA ARG A 101 -5.41 -22.03 -4.98
C ARG A 101 -4.66 -20.70 -4.91
N GLN A 102 -4.48 -20.02 -6.05
CA GLN A 102 -3.73 -18.76 -6.15
C GLN A 102 -4.67 -17.57 -6.43
N GLN A 103 -5.92 -17.70 -5.99
CA GLN A 103 -6.95 -16.67 -6.13
C GLN A 103 -7.11 -15.91 -4.82
N LEU A 104 -7.25 -14.59 -4.90
CA LEU A 104 -7.74 -13.82 -3.76
C LEU A 104 -9.16 -14.28 -3.43
N ASN A 105 -9.52 -14.26 -2.15
CA ASN A 105 -10.89 -14.48 -1.71
C ASN A 105 -11.81 -13.47 -2.42
N PRO A 106 -12.97 -13.88 -2.99
CA PRO A 106 -13.94 -12.97 -3.60
C PRO A 106 -14.29 -11.75 -2.74
N ASP A 107 -14.44 -11.91 -1.43
CA ASP A 107 -14.74 -10.81 -0.51
C ASP A 107 -13.62 -9.75 -0.48
N VAL A 108 -12.36 -10.19 -0.66
CA VAL A 108 -11.20 -9.29 -0.77
C VAL A 108 -11.26 -8.52 -2.08
N VAL A 109 -11.61 -9.18 -3.19
CA VAL A 109 -11.76 -8.52 -4.50
C VAL A 109 -12.86 -7.46 -4.44
N ASP A 110 -14.01 -7.79 -3.85
CA ASP A 110 -15.12 -6.85 -3.67
C ASP A 110 -14.73 -5.66 -2.79
N GLY A 111 -13.98 -5.90 -1.70
CA GLY A 111 -13.43 -4.85 -0.85
C GLY A 111 -12.48 -3.91 -1.59
N LEU A 112 -11.58 -4.46 -2.42
CA LEU A 112 -10.66 -3.66 -3.24
C LEU A 112 -11.39 -2.82 -4.29
N LEU A 113 -12.42 -3.39 -4.95
CA LEU A 113 -13.26 -2.68 -5.91
C LEU A 113 -14.06 -1.55 -5.24
N LEU A 114 -14.62 -1.80 -4.06
CA LEU A 114 -15.30 -0.78 -3.27
C LEU A 114 -14.33 0.35 -2.88
N GLY A 115 -13.13 0.02 -2.41
CA GLY A 115 -12.08 0.99 -2.10
C GLY A 115 -11.71 1.86 -3.31
N ALA A 116 -11.55 1.25 -4.48
CA ALA A 116 -11.24 1.95 -5.72
C ALA A 116 -12.37 2.93 -6.10
N ARG A 117 -13.63 2.48 -5.99
CA ARG A 117 -14.81 3.33 -6.23
C ARG A 117 -14.86 4.53 -5.28
N GLU A 118 -14.61 4.31 -3.99
CA GLU A 118 -14.66 5.40 -3.00
C GLU A 118 -13.51 6.40 -3.19
N LEU A 119 -12.30 5.95 -3.55
CA LEU A 119 -11.20 6.84 -3.90
C LEU A 119 -11.51 7.66 -5.16
N ALA A 120 -12.06 7.04 -6.20
CA ALA A 120 -12.47 7.77 -7.41
C ALA A 120 -13.57 8.80 -7.11
N ARG A 121 -14.54 8.46 -6.26
CA ARG A 121 -15.58 9.38 -5.81
C ARG A 121 -14.98 10.54 -5.01
N TYR A 122 -14.06 10.26 -4.09
CA TYR A 122 -13.38 11.28 -3.29
C TYR A 122 -12.56 12.24 -4.16
N ALA A 123 -11.78 11.72 -5.11
CA ALA A 123 -11.02 12.53 -6.06
C ALA A 123 -11.94 13.47 -6.85
N ARG A 124 -13.09 12.97 -7.29
CA ARG A 124 -14.07 13.78 -8.02
C ARG A 124 -14.66 14.90 -7.16
N LEU A 125 -15.03 14.61 -5.91
CA LEU A 125 -15.56 15.61 -4.98
C LEU A 125 -14.57 16.72 -4.64
N GLN A 126 -13.26 16.45 -4.71
CA GLN A 126 -12.22 17.47 -4.51
C GLN A 126 -12.06 18.43 -5.70
N LEU A 127 -12.63 18.09 -6.87
CA LEU A 127 -12.56 18.91 -8.09
C LEU A 127 -13.83 19.74 -8.33
N GLU A 128 -14.88 19.52 -7.53
CA GLU A 128 -16.16 20.24 -7.56
C GLU A 128 -16.15 21.43 -6.59
#